data_AF-A0A536JYE6-F1
#
_entry.id   AF-A0A536JYE6-F1
#
_cell.length_a   1.000
_cell.length_b   1.000
_cell.length_c   1.000
_cell.angle_alpha   90.00
_cell.angle_beta   90.00
_cell.angle_gamma   90.00
#
_symmetry.space_group_name_H-M   'P 1'
#
loop_
_entity.id
_entity.type
_entity.pdbx_description
1 polymer ?
#
loop_
_entity_poly.entity_id
_entity_poly.type
_entity_poly.pdbx_seq_one_letter_code
_entity_poly.pdbx_strand_id
1 'polypeptide(L)'
;MARAAGFADRLVATPWIALLGFLAVSQTAHLLEHVAQMVQIHVLHLSGANAQGIVGQLNIEWVHFSWNALVLVALLVLLPRFPTNPWLIAVTPLAAWHFVEHSVMIATYIQTGVSGTPGLLSSGGLLFGGLPIPRPDLHFLYNLVETIPLLVAWLVELRGT
;
A
#
# COMPACT_ATOMS: atom_id res chain seq x y z
N MET A 1 -1.53 5.99 -35.73
CA MET A 1 -0.08 5.71 -35.96
C MET A 1 0.66 6.06 -34.69
N ALA A 2 1.19 5.07 -33.97
CA ALA A 2 2.02 5.33 -32.79
C ALA A 2 3.39 5.85 -33.27
N ARG A 3 3.73 7.08 -32.90
CA ARG A 3 5.06 7.64 -33.16
C ARG A 3 6.06 6.84 -32.31
N ALA A 4 7.09 6.27 -32.93
CA ALA A 4 8.18 5.64 -32.19
C ALA A 4 8.82 6.69 -31.25
N ALA A 5 8.90 6.37 -29.96
CA ALA A 5 9.49 7.26 -28.96
C ALA A 5 10.95 7.55 -29.30
N GLY A 6 11.36 8.82 -29.23
CA GLY A 6 12.74 9.22 -29.46
C GLY A 6 13.66 8.79 -28.31
N PHE A 7 14.98 8.83 -28.55
CA PHE A 7 15.98 8.50 -27.53
C PHE A 7 15.85 9.37 -26.26
N ALA A 8 15.56 10.67 -26.43
CA ALA A 8 15.32 11.59 -25.32
C ALA A 8 14.06 11.23 -24.52
N ASP A 9 12.97 10.81 -25.19
CA ASP A 9 11.73 10.38 -24.54
C ASP A 9 11.96 9.15 -23.66
N ARG A 10 12.77 8.19 -24.15
CA ARG A 10 13.15 7.00 -23.39
C ARG A 10 14.01 7.33 -22.17
N LEU A 11 15.01 8.22 -22.30
CA LEU A 11 15.86 8.63 -21.18
C LEU A 11 15.10 9.33 -20.06
N VAL A 12 14.08 10.14 -20.38
CA VAL A 12 13.24 10.79 -19.36
C VAL A 12 12.25 9.81 -18.73
N ALA A 13 11.70 8.86 -19.49
CA ALA A 13 10.79 7.85 -18.96
C ALA A 13 11.48 6.84 -18.03
N THR A 14 12.75 6.51 -18.31
CA THR A 14 13.48 5.43 -17.61
C THR A 14 13.56 5.63 -16.08
N PRO A 15 13.89 6.82 -15.53
CA PRO A 15 13.88 7.05 -14.08
C PRO A 15 12.50 6.95 -13.44
N TRP A 16 11.44 7.41 -14.11
CA TRP A 16 10.08 7.37 -13.56
C TRP A 16 9.53 5.94 -13.57
N ILE A 17 9.83 5.17 -14.62
CA ILE A 17 9.48 3.75 -14.69
C ILE A 17 10.27 2.95 -13.67
N ALA A 18 11.54 3.30 -13.43
CA ALA A 18 12.34 2.69 -12.37
C ALA A 18 11.76 2.99 -10.99
N LEU A 19 11.34 4.24 -10.72
CA LEU A 19 10.68 4.61 -9.47
C LEU A 19 9.35 3.87 -9.29
N LEU A 20 8.51 3.83 -10.34
CA LEU A 20 7.24 3.09 -10.33
C LEU A 20 7.48 1.59 -10.10
N GLY A 21 8.50 1.00 -10.74
CA GLY A 21 8.87 -0.39 -10.55
C GLY A 21 9.40 -0.68 -9.15
N PHE A 22 10.25 0.20 -8.60
CA PHE A 22 10.71 0.10 -7.23
C PHE A 22 9.54 0.16 -6.25
N LEU A 23 8.62 1.09 -6.43
CA LEU A 23 7.41 1.20 -5.61
C LEU A 23 6.56 -0.07 -5.71
N ALA A 24 6.34 -0.60 -6.93
CA ALA A 24 5.53 -1.80 -7.16
C ALA A 24 6.17 -3.06 -6.53
N VAL A 25 7.48 -3.26 -6.72
CA VAL A 25 8.21 -4.40 -6.14
C VAL A 25 8.24 -4.32 -4.62
N SER A 26 8.50 -3.14 -4.07
CA SER A 26 8.56 -2.95 -2.62
C SER A 26 7.18 -3.09 -1.96
N GLN A 27 6.09 -2.62 -2.61
CA GLN A 27 4.74 -2.94 -2.13
C GLN A 27 4.40 -4.42 -2.25
N THR A 28 4.90 -5.11 -3.28
CA THR A 28 4.73 -6.56 -3.38
C THR A 28 5.42 -7.28 -2.22
N ALA A 29 6.64 -6.87 -1.85
CA ALA A 29 7.32 -7.44 -0.69
C ALA A 29 6.54 -7.19 0.62
N HIS A 30 6.01 -5.98 0.81
CA HIS A 30 5.16 -5.65 1.95
C HIS A 30 3.86 -6.46 1.97
N LEU A 31 3.20 -6.67 0.82
CA LEU A 31 2.05 -7.56 0.72
C LEU A 31 2.41 -9.01 1.11
N LEU A 32 3.59 -9.51 0.73
CA LEU A 32 4.04 -10.86 1.10
C LEU A 32 4.24 -11.02 2.61
N GLU A 33 4.68 -9.97 3.31
CA GLU A 33 4.70 -9.95 4.79
C GLU A 33 3.28 -10.15 5.35
N HIS A 34 2.28 -9.47 4.79
CA HIS A 34 0.89 -9.63 5.20
C HIS A 34 0.28 -10.97 4.76
N VAL A 35 0.69 -11.54 3.63
CA VAL A 35 0.30 -12.92 3.26
C VAL A 35 0.80 -13.89 4.33
N ALA A 36 2.04 -13.76 4.78
CA ALA A 36 2.57 -14.58 5.87
C ALA A 36 1.77 -14.36 7.16
N GLN A 37 1.39 -13.12 7.47
CA GLN A 37 0.50 -12.81 8.59
C GLN A 37 -0.88 -13.49 8.44
N MET A 38 -1.49 -13.49 7.26
CA MET A 38 -2.77 -14.15 7.02
C MET A 38 -2.66 -15.67 7.20
N VAL A 39 -1.56 -16.27 6.76
CA VAL A 39 -1.28 -17.69 7.02
C VAL A 39 -1.15 -17.95 8.52
N GLN A 40 -0.42 -17.11 9.26
CA GLN A 40 -0.28 -17.22 10.71
C GLN A 40 -1.64 -17.16 11.42
N ILE A 41 -2.52 -16.25 11.03
CA ILE A 41 -3.83 -16.05 11.67
C ILE A 41 -4.83 -17.15 11.28
N HIS A 42 -5.03 -17.38 9.98
CA HIS A 42 -6.15 -18.20 9.50
C HIS A 42 -5.80 -19.68 9.31
N VAL A 43 -4.52 -20.02 9.15
CA VAL A 43 -4.08 -21.41 8.96
C VAL A 43 -3.41 -21.96 10.23
N LEU A 44 -2.55 -21.16 10.86
CA LEU A 44 -1.83 -21.58 12.07
C LEU A 44 -2.53 -21.18 13.37
N HIS A 45 -3.63 -20.42 13.30
CA HIS A 45 -4.41 -19.94 14.45
C HIS A 45 -3.59 -19.16 15.48
N LEU A 46 -2.54 -18.47 15.03
CA LEU A 46 -1.72 -17.58 15.84
C LEU A 46 -2.41 -16.22 16.00
N SER A 47 -2.09 -15.50 17.07
CA SER A 47 -2.67 -14.19 17.36
C SER A 47 -1.67 -13.27 18.06
N GLY A 48 -1.98 -11.97 18.07
CA GLY A 48 -1.16 -10.95 18.73
C GLY A 48 0.28 -10.99 18.24
N ALA A 49 1.23 -11.00 19.18
CA ALA A 49 2.67 -11.03 18.90
C ALA A 49 3.16 -12.26 18.12
N ASN A 50 2.36 -13.34 18.06
CA ASN A 50 2.71 -14.54 17.29
C ASN A 50 2.24 -14.49 15.83
N ALA A 51 1.51 -13.46 15.43
CA ALA A 51 0.96 -13.29 14.08
C ALA A 51 1.32 -11.92 13.48
N GLN A 52 2.61 -11.73 13.17
CA GLN A 52 3.20 -10.44 12.82
C GLN A 52 3.85 -10.42 11.41
N GLY A 53 3.73 -11.49 10.62
CA GLY A 53 4.42 -11.64 9.34
C GLY A 53 5.79 -12.32 9.49
N ILE A 54 6.66 -12.18 8.48
CA ILE A 54 8.01 -12.77 8.46
C ILE A 54 8.96 -11.86 9.25
N VAL A 55 8.91 -10.55 9.03
CA VAL A 55 9.71 -9.53 9.70
C VAL A 55 8.87 -8.79 10.75
N GLY A 56 8.32 -9.53 11.70
CA GLY A 56 7.36 -9.01 12.69
C GLY A 56 7.85 -7.86 13.57
N GLN A 57 9.16 -7.63 13.68
CA GLN A 57 9.73 -6.47 14.38
C GLN A 57 9.36 -5.14 13.72
N LEU A 58 9.07 -5.16 12.41
CA LEU A 58 8.63 -3.99 11.67
C LEU A 58 7.11 -3.80 11.72
N ASN A 59 6.36 -4.72 12.35
CA ASN A 59 4.90 -4.61 12.48
C ASN A 59 4.50 -3.64 13.62
N ILE A 60 4.97 -2.39 13.53
CA ILE A 60 4.70 -1.32 14.51
C ILE A 60 4.04 -0.12 13.83
N GLU A 61 3.28 0.66 14.61
CA GLU A 61 2.43 1.75 14.10
C GLU A 61 3.21 2.76 13.24
N TRP A 62 4.41 3.16 13.70
CA TRP A 62 5.26 4.10 12.97
C TRP A 62 5.70 3.60 11.60
N VAL A 63 6.03 2.30 11.48
CA VAL A 63 6.47 1.73 10.20
C VAL A 63 5.32 1.75 9.21
N HIS A 64 4.11 1.35 9.61
CA HIS A 64 2.95 1.39 8.71
C HIS A 64 2.60 2.82 8.30
N PHE A 65 2.56 3.75 9.25
CA PHE A 65 2.28 5.15 8.95
C PHE A 65 3.30 5.73 7.96
N SER A 66 4.60 5.56 8.22
CA SER A 66 5.65 6.07 7.34
C SER A 66 5.65 5.37 5.97
N TRP A 67 5.41 4.07 5.92
CA TRP A 67 5.29 3.31 4.67
C TRP A 67 4.15 3.85 3.80
N ASN A 68 2.95 4.00 4.37
CA ASN A 68 1.78 4.50 3.63
C ASN A 68 1.96 5.96 3.19
N ALA A 69 2.62 6.79 4.01
CA ALA A 69 2.98 8.16 3.62
C ALA A 69 3.92 8.16 2.40
N LEU A 70 4.97 7.33 2.42
CA LEU A 70 5.94 7.23 1.32
C LEU A 70 5.28 6.72 0.03
N VAL A 71 4.41 5.71 0.13
CA VAL A 71 3.64 5.20 -1.01
C VAL A 71 2.78 6.31 -1.61
N LEU A 72 2.00 7.02 -0.80
CA LEU A 72 1.15 8.11 -1.29
C LEU A 72 1.96 9.24 -1.92
N VAL A 73 3.05 9.67 -1.28
CA VAL A 73 3.93 10.72 -1.84
C VAL A 73 4.53 10.28 -3.17
N ALA A 74 5.02 9.04 -3.28
CA ALA A 74 5.55 8.50 -4.52
C ALA A 74 4.49 8.47 -5.63
N LEU A 75 3.26 8.03 -5.32
CA LEU A 75 2.13 8.04 -6.25
C LEU A 75 1.80 9.46 -6.74
N LEU A 76 1.73 10.44 -5.83
CA LEU A 76 1.49 11.84 -6.19
C LEU A 76 2.59 12.43 -7.07
N VAL A 77 3.85 12.03 -6.87
CA VAL A 77 4.99 12.43 -7.72
C VAL A 77 4.92 11.77 -9.10
N LEU A 78 4.49 10.50 -9.17
CA LEU A 78 4.38 9.71 -10.40
C LEU A 78 3.16 10.09 -11.26
N LEU A 79 2.05 10.49 -10.64
CA LEU A 79 0.78 10.80 -11.30
C LEU A 79 0.92 11.81 -12.48
N PRO A 80 1.60 12.96 -12.35
CA PRO A 80 1.79 13.88 -13.48
C PRO A 80 2.74 13.36 -14.55
N ARG A 81 3.50 12.28 -14.29
CA ARG A 81 4.43 11.66 -15.25
C ARG A 81 3.75 10.62 -16.13
N PHE A 82 2.69 10.01 -15.62
CA PHE A 82 1.87 9.01 -16.32
C PHE A 82 0.38 9.40 -16.29
N PRO A 83 -0.01 10.57 -16.82
CA PRO A 83 -1.35 11.13 -16.64
C PRO A 83 -2.45 10.35 -17.37
N THR A 84 -2.08 9.42 -18.26
CA THR A 84 -3.02 8.57 -19.00
C THR A 84 -3.09 7.15 -18.49
N ASN A 85 -2.36 6.81 -17.42
CA ASN A 85 -2.36 5.46 -16.85
C ASN A 85 -3.56 5.28 -15.90
N PRO A 86 -4.62 4.56 -16.30
CA PRO A 86 -5.83 4.45 -15.49
C PRO A 86 -5.59 3.71 -14.18
N TRP A 87 -4.61 2.81 -14.12
CA TRP A 87 -4.29 2.04 -12.92
C TRP A 87 -3.58 2.90 -11.88
N LEU A 88 -2.65 3.75 -12.31
CA LEU A 88 -1.99 4.71 -11.43
C LEU A 88 -2.98 5.76 -10.89
N ILE A 89 -3.90 6.23 -11.74
CA ILE A 89 -4.97 7.14 -11.33
C ILE A 89 -5.89 6.46 -10.31
N ALA A 90 -6.27 5.20 -10.53
CA ALA A 90 -7.17 4.46 -9.65
C ALA A 90 -6.52 4.08 -8.30
N VAL A 91 -5.24 3.72 -8.28
CA VAL A 91 -4.55 3.33 -7.04
C VAL A 91 -4.28 4.51 -6.12
N THR A 92 -4.09 5.71 -6.67
CA THR A 92 -3.79 6.92 -5.89
C THR A 92 -4.85 7.24 -4.82
N PRO A 93 -6.17 7.31 -5.11
CA PRO A 93 -7.17 7.53 -4.08
C PRO A 93 -7.31 6.36 -3.10
N LEU A 94 -7.02 5.12 -3.51
CA LEU A 94 -6.98 3.97 -2.58
C LEU A 94 -5.86 4.12 -1.57
N ALA A 95 -4.64 4.43 -2.03
CA ALA A 95 -3.50 4.70 -1.16
C ALA A 95 -3.73 5.93 -0.26
N ALA A 96 -4.42 6.96 -0.77
CA ALA A 96 -4.80 8.12 0.04
C ALA A 96 -5.76 7.71 1.17
N TRP A 97 -6.77 6.89 0.87
CA TRP A 97 -7.70 6.38 1.87
C TRP A 97 -6.99 5.52 2.93
N HIS A 98 -6.15 4.59 2.49
CA HIS A 98 -5.40 3.72 3.39
C HIS A 98 -4.42 4.52 4.27
N PHE A 99 -3.79 5.56 3.75
CA PHE A 99 -2.99 6.48 4.54
C PHE A 99 -3.82 7.24 5.60
N VAL A 100 -5.05 7.62 5.29
CA VAL A 100 -5.97 8.25 6.27
C VAL A 100 -6.29 7.27 7.42
N GLU A 101 -6.56 6.00 7.12
CA GLU A 101 -6.75 4.95 8.14
C GLU A 101 -5.53 4.88 9.09
N HIS A 102 -4.31 4.79 8.54
CA HIS A 102 -3.08 4.77 9.35
C HIS A 102 -2.82 6.09 10.09
N SER A 103 -3.27 7.23 9.55
CA SER A 103 -3.17 8.53 10.21
C SER A 103 -4.02 8.58 11.48
N VAL A 104 -5.21 7.98 11.45
CA VAL A 104 -6.09 7.86 12.63
C VAL A 104 -5.48 6.92 13.66
N MET A 105 -4.92 5.81 13.20
CA MET A 105 -4.28 4.84 14.07
C MET A 105 -3.03 5.41 14.77
N ILE A 106 -2.12 6.06 14.03
CA ILE A 106 -0.93 6.68 14.63
C ILE A 106 -1.30 7.81 15.58
N ALA A 107 -2.32 8.62 15.27
CA ALA A 107 -2.81 9.66 16.16
C ALA A 107 -3.31 9.06 17.49
N THR A 108 -4.07 7.95 17.40
CA THR A 108 -4.53 7.21 18.58
C THR A 108 -3.36 6.65 19.39
N TYR A 109 -2.37 6.06 18.73
CA TYR A 109 -1.18 5.51 19.38
C TYR A 109 -0.37 6.61 20.10
N ILE A 110 -0.17 7.77 19.46
CA ILE A 110 0.53 8.90 20.08
C ILE A 110 -0.22 9.41 21.33
N GLN A 111 -1.55 9.43 21.29
CA GLN A 111 -2.36 9.93 22.41
C GLN A 111 -2.48 8.95 23.57
N THR A 112 -2.52 7.65 23.29
CA THR A 112 -2.91 6.62 24.29
C THR A 112 -1.82 5.59 24.58
N GLY A 113 -0.80 5.48 23.73
CA GLY A 113 0.19 4.40 23.76
C GLY A 113 -0.35 3.04 23.29
N VAL A 114 -1.62 2.95 22.89
CA VAL A 114 -2.25 1.70 22.46
C VAL A 114 -2.05 1.49 20.96
N SER A 115 -1.36 0.41 20.59
CA SER A 115 -1.11 0.02 19.20
C SER A 115 -2.18 -0.92 18.65
N GLY A 116 -2.32 -1.00 17.33
CA GLY A 116 -3.19 -1.99 16.69
C GLY A 116 -4.68 -1.70 16.88
N THR A 117 -5.05 -0.43 17.03
CA THR A 117 -6.44 0.01 17.17
C THR A 117 -7.24 -0.18 15.88
N PRO A 118 -8.58 -0.22 15.93
CA PRO A 118 -9.39 -0.52 14.74
C PRO A 118 -9.37 0.52 13.60
N GLY A 119 -8.82 1.71 13.81
CA GLY A 119 -8.89 2.79 12.82
C GLY A 119 -10.34 3.25 12.55
N LEU A 120 -10.66 3.55 11.30
CA LEU A 120 -11.97 4.02 10.87
C LEU A 120 -12.90 2.85 10.48
N LEU A 121 -12.46 1.93 9.63
CA LEU A 121 -13.35 0.93 9.01
C LEU A 121 -13.21 -0.51 9.49
N SER A 122 -12.18 -0.91 10.23
CA SER A 122 -12.13 -2.29 10.74
C SER A 122 -13.12 -2.49 11.90
N SER A 123 -13.34 -3.73 12.34
CA SER A 123 -14.31 -4.05 13.39
C SER A 123 -14.05 -3.26 14.68
N GLY A 124 -15.03 -2.45 15.09
CA GLY A 124 -14.89 -1.49 16.21
C GLY A 124 -14.32 -0.13 15.81
N GLY A 125 -14.27 0.17 14.51
CA GLY A 125 -13.75 1.41 13.95
C GLY A 125 -14.65 2.63 14.18
N LEU A 126 -14.06 3.82 14.02
CA LEU A 126 -14.72 5.09 14.33
C LEU A 126 -15.89 5.42 13.37
N LEU A 127 -15.89 4.91 12.15
CA LEU A 127 -16.97 5.16 11.18
C LEU A 127 -18.06 4.12 11.33
N PHE A 128 -19.17 4.53 11.94
CA PHE A 128 -20.38 3.69 12.11
C PHE A 128 -20.12 2.36 12.86
N GLY A 129 -19.07 2.29 13.69
CA GLY A 129 -18.65 1.07 14.37
C GLY A 129 -17.79 0.12 13.53
N GLY A 130 -17.46 0.51 12.29
CA GLY A 130 -16.66 -0.25 11.35
C GLY A 130 -17.41 -1.37 10.63
N LEU A 131 -16.69 -2.04 9.73
CA LEU A 131 -17.11 -3.23 9.00
C LEU A 131 -16.92 -4.48 9.88
N PRO A 132 -17.61 -5.59 9.60
CA PRO A 132 -17.40 -6.87 10.30
C PRO A 132 -16.13 -7.58 9.80
N ILE A 133 -15.03 -6.83 9.66
CA ILE A 133 -13.74 -7.29 9.16
C ILE A 133 -12.68 -6.95 10.20
N PRO A 134 -11.96 -7.93 10.75
CA PRO A 134 -10.88 -7.64 11.69
C PRO A 134 -9.79 -6.78 11.04
N ARG A 135 -9.09 -5.98 11.85
CA ARG A 135 -8.05 -5.07 11.37
C ARG A 135 -6.99 -5.75 10.48
N PRO A 136 -6.38 -6.90 10.85
CA PRO A 136 -5.36 -7.53 10.02
C PRO A 136 -5.88 -7.90 8.62
N ASP A 137 -7.10 -8.42 8.55
CA ASP A 137 -7.77 -8.78 7.31
C ASP A 137 -8.06 -7.55 6.44
N LEU A 138 -8.60 -6.47 7.04
CA LEU A 138 -8.88 -5.23 6.30
C LEU A 138 -7.58 -4.61 5.76
N HIS A 139 -6.52 -4.62 6.57
CA HIS A 139 -5.22 -4.11 6.16
C HIS A 139 -4.59 -4.95 5.04
N PHE A 140 -4.72 -6.28 5.09
CA PHE A 140 -4.34 -7.15 3.99
C PHE A 140 -5.11 -6.81 2.71
N LEU A 141 -6.43 -6.59 2.80
CA LEU A 141 -7.26 -6.20 1.66
C LEU A 141 -6.81 -4.88 1.05
N TYR A 142 -6.52 -3.86 1.87
CA TYR A 142 -5.98 -2.59 1.36
C TYR A 142 -4.67 -2.80 0.59
N ASN A 143 -3.72 -3.53 1.17
CA ASN A 143 -2.44 -3.81 0.50
C ASN A 143 -2.64 -4.60 -0.80
N LEU A 144 -3.60 -5.53 -0.85
CA LEU A 144 -3.91 -6.29 -2.06
C LEU A 144 -4.48 -5.39 -3.17
N VAL A 145 -5.49 -4.58 -2.84
CA VAL A 145 -6.14 -3.70 -3.83
C VAL A 145 -5.29 -2.49 -4.22
N GLU A 146 -4.25 -2.17 -3.47
CA GLU A 146 -3.21 -1.22 -3.88
C GLU A 146 -2.16 -1.88 -4.78
N THR A 147 -1.63 -3.02 -4.35
CA THR A 147 -0.49 -3.67 -5.03
C THR A 147 -0.85 -4.14 -6.43
N ILE A 148 -2.06 -4.69 -6.63
CA ILE A 148 -2.49 -5.20 -7.94
C ILE A 148 -2.51 -4.07 -9.00
N PRO A 149 -3.28 -2.97 -8.83
CA PRO A 149 -3.24 -1.86 -9.77
C PRO A 149 -1.85 -1.25 -9.94
N LEU A 150 -1.05 -1.17 -8.88
CA LEU A 150 0.30 -0.63 -8.95
C LEU A 150 1.24 -1.48 -9.83
N LEU A 151 1.20 -2.81 -9.67
CA LEU A 151 1.93 -3.74 -10.54
C LEU A 151 1.45 -3.65 -11.99
N VAL A 152 0.14 -3.58 -12.21
CA VAL A 152 -0.41 -3.45 -13.56
C VAL A 152 -0.01 -2.12 -14.18
N ALA A 153 -0.06 -1.01 -13.43
CA ALA A 153 0.41 0.30 -13.86
C ALA A 153 1.86 0.22 -14.33
N TRP A 154 2.74 -0.39 -13.54
CA TRP A 154 4.14 -0.58 -13.90
C TRP A 154 4.33 -1.42 -15.17
N LEU A 155 3.64 -2.55 -15.28
CA LEU A 155 3.72 -3.43 -16.45
C LEU A 155 3.23 -2.75 -17.73
N VAL A 156 2.20 -1.90 -17.64
CA VAL A 156 1.69 -1.11 -18.76
C VAL A 156 2.75 -0.12 -19.25
N GLU A 157 3.36 0.65 -18.35
CA GLU A 157 4.39 1.62 -18.72
C GLU A 157 5.67 0.95 -19.22
N LEU A 158 6.07 -0.17 -18.61
CA LEU A 158 7.26 -0.94 -19.02
C LEU A 158 7.13 -1.53 -20.43
N ARG A 159 5.92 -1.90 -20.85
CA ARG A 159 5.65 -2.37 -22.23
C ARG A 159 5.56 -1.23 -23.24
N GLY A 160 5.30 -0.01 -22.77
CA GLY A 160 5.17 1.18 -23.61
C GLY A 160 6.50 1.82 -24.04
N THR A 161 7.62 1.45 -23.40
CA THR A 161 8.98 1.96 -23.69
C THR A 161 9.74 1.15 -24.73
#